data_AF-A0A961IS58-F1
#
_entry.id   AF-A0A961IS58-F1
#
_cell.length_a   1.000
_cell.length_b   1.000
_cell.length_c   1.000
_cell.angle_alpha   90.00
_cell.angle_beta   90.00
_cell.angle_gamma   90.00
#
_symmetry.space_group_name_H-M   'P 1'
#
loop_
_entity.id
_entity.type
_entity.pdbx_description
1 polymer ?
#
loop_
_entity_poly.entity_id
_entity_poly.type
_entity_poly.pdbx_seq_one_letter_code
_entity_poly.pdbx_strand_id
1 'polypeptide(L)'
;MTMTFQFPTFARPLLAAAFGWSLAAAGPARASEHDGFVMGAGSWDCAEVIAHWDADHKSEVGQIVGWILGFWSAATYARETGFVDTVEQVGGRTIFEQTLDRCRTAPEGAKLYVVTRSMIANTK
;
A
#
# COMPACT_ATOMS: atom_id res chain seq x y z
N MET A 1 -18.36 2.46 -85.32
CA MET A 1 -19.61 2.64 -84.55
C MET A 1 -20.15 1.23 -84.31
N THR A 2 -20.18 0.61 -83.12
CA THR A 2 -20.19 1.07 -81.73
C THR A 2 -19.66 -0.09 -80.87
N MET A 3 -18.93 0.22 -79.80
CA MET A 3 -18.18 -0.71 -78.93
C MET A 3 -19.05 -1.68 -78.14
N THR A 4 -18.62 -2.94 -78.05
CA THR A 4 -19.03 -3.92 -77.03
C THR A 4 -17.83 -4.25 -76.15
N PHE A 5 -17.89 -3.89 -74.86
CA PHE A 5 -16.95 -4.39 -73.86
C PHE A 5 -17.73 -4.93 -72.66
N GLN A 6 -17.68 -6.25 -72.53
CA GLN A 6 -18.21 -7.02 -71.42
C GLN A 6 -17.17 -7.04 -70.30
N PHE A 7 -17.49 -6.45 -69.16
CA PHE A 7 -16.62 -6.42 -67.97
C PHE A 7 -16.67 -7.77 -67.24
N PRO A 8 -15.52 -8.43 -66.98
CA PRO A 8 -15.46 -9.51 -66.01
C PRO A 8 -15.40 -8.98 -64.57
N THR A 9 -16.11 -9.71 -63.73
CA THR A 9 -16.26 -9.61 -62.28
C THR A 9 -14.97 -10.00 -61.53
N PHE A 10 -14.94 -9.65 -60.24
CA PHE A 10 -13.97 -10.03 -59.19
C PHE A 10 -12.71 -9.13 -59.13
N ALA A 11 -12.29 -8.54 -58.01
CA ALA A 11 -12.57 -8.82 -56.61
C ALA A 11 -12.40 -7.53 -55.75
N ARG A 12 -13.19 -7.46 -54.67
CA ARG A 12 -13.00 -6.57 -53.51
C ARG A 12 -11.89 -7.17 -52.61
N PRO A 13 -11.12 -6.34 -51.87
CA PRO A 13 -11.58 -5.86 -50.56
C PRO A 13 -11.24 -4.37 -50.32
N LEU A 14 -12.21 -3.53 -49.94
CA LEU A 14 -12.61 -3.26 -48.53
C LEU A 14 -11.42 -2.93 -47.60
N LEU A 15 -10.83 -1.74 -47.78
CA LEU A 15 -10.11 -1.05 -46.72
C LEU A 15 -11.12 -0.25 -45.89
N ALA A 16 -11.71 -0.93 -44.90
CA ALA A 16 -12.40 -0.27 -43.81
C ALA A 16 -11.33 0.31 -42.88
N ALA A 17 -11.20 1.63 -42.87
CA ALA A 17 -10.46 2.37 -41.86
C ALA A 17 -11.16 2.17 -40.51
N ALA A 18 -10.79 1.12 -39.79
CA ALA A 18 -11.18 0.91 -38.41
C ALA A 18 -10.32 1.85 -37.55
N PHE A 19 -10.98 2.86 -37.00
CA PHE A 19 -10.52 3.73 -35.93
C PHE A 19 -10.06 2.85 -34.76
N GLY A 20 -8.76 2.59 -34.70
CA GLY A 20 -8.12 1.81 -33.63
C GLY A 20 -8.08 2.63 -32.35
N TRP A 21 -9.22 2.73 -31.66
CA TRP A 21 -9.25 3.02 -30.24
C TRP A 21 -8.57 1.85 -29.54
N SER A 22 -7.25 1.96 -29.36
CA SER A 22 -6.53 1.14 -28.39
C SER A 22 -7.06 1.53 -27.01
N LEU A 23 -8.07 0.80 -26.55
CA LEU A 23 -8.31 0.61 -25.13
C LEU A 23 -7.05 -0.03 -24.57
N ALA A 24 -6.06 0.80 -24.22
CA ALA A 24 -5.05 0.41 -23.27
C ALA A 24 -5.83 -0.02 -22.03
N ALA A 25 -5.81 -1.31 -21.74
CA ALA A 25 -6.26 -1.83 -20.48
C ALA A 25 -5.50 -1.06 -19.40
N ALA A 26 -6.16 -0.06 -18.82
CA ALA A 26 -5.75 0.54 -17.57
C ALA A 26 -5.89 -0.58 -16.53
N GLY A 27 -4.87 -1.43 -16.45
CA GLY A 27 -4.65 -2.23 -15.26
C GLY A 27 -4.72 -1.30 -14.06
N PRO A 28 -5.22 -1.74 -12.91
CA PRO A 28 -5.36 -0.87 -11.76
C PRO A 28 -3.96 -0.34 -11.44
N ALA A 29 -3.70 0.91 -11.80
CA ALA A 29 -2.64 1.68 -11.22
C ALA A 29 -3.06 1.80 -9.77
N ARG A 30 -2.59 0.86 -8.94
CA ARG A 30 -2.48 1.11 -7.51
C ARG A 30 -1.58 2.33 -7.42
N ALA A 31 -2.18 3.50 -7.30
CA ALA A 31 -1.46 4.66 -6.82
C ALA A 31 -0.83 4.18 -5.51
N SER A 32 0.50 4.01 -5.51
CA SER A 32 1.23 4.02 -4.26
C SER A 32 0.93 5.38 -3.67
N GLU A 33 0.07 5.41 -2.66
CA GLU A 33 -0.09 6.56 -1.79
C GLU A 33 1.30 6.76 -1.21
N HIS A 34 2.10 7.64 -1.83
CA HIS A 34 3.43 7.94 -1.32
C HIS A 34 3.21 8.78 -0.07
N ASP A 35 3.16 8.12 1.08
CA ASP A 35 3.18 8.74 2.40
C ASP A 35 4.57 9.37 2.63
N GLY A 36 4.91 10.42 1.86
CA GLY A 36 6.22 11.07 1.86
C GLY A 36 6.58 11.79 3.16
N PHE A 37 5.67 11.78 4.13
CA PHE A 37 5.91 12.24 5.50
C PHE A 37 6.39 11.12 6.44
N VAL A 38 6.28 9.85 6.02
CA VAL A 38 6.67 8.69 6.83
C VAL A 38 8.16 8.44 6.66
N MET A 39 8.91 8.70 7.73
CA MET A 39 10.36 8.55 7.79
C MET A 39 10.76 7.47 8.81
N GLY A 40 12.00 6.99 8.71
CA GLY A 40 12.54 5.96 9.60
C GLY A 40 11.83 4.62 9.45
N ALA A 41 11.79 3.84 10.54
CA ALA A 41 11.25 2.48 10.54
C ALA A 41 9.78 2.38 10.07
N GLY A 42 8.99 3.45 10.14
CA GLY A 42 7.62 3.48 9.60
C GLY A 42 7.52 3.22 8.10
N SER A 43 8.58 3.55 7.36
CA SER A 43 8.66 3.37 5.90
C SER A 43 9.09 1.96 5.46
N TRP A 44 9.49 1.13 6.43
CA TRP A 44 9.92 -0.25 6.18
C TRP A 44 8.72 -1.15 5.93
N ASP A 45 8.96 -2.20 5.14
CA ASP A 45 7.99 -3.27 4.97
C ASP A 45 7.86 -4.08 6.26
N CYS A 46 6.66 -4.59 6.56
CA CYS A 46 6.46 -5.46 7.71
C CYS A 46 7.39 -6.69 7.67
N ALA A 47 7.73 -7.20 6.49
CA ALA A 47 8.69 -8.29 6.35
C ALA A 47 10.11 -7.90 6.83
N GLU A 48 10.56 -6.69 6.48
CA GLU A 48 11.85 -6.12 6.93
C GLU A 48 11.86 -5.90 8.45
N VAL A 49 10.76 -5.37 9.00
CA VAL A 49 10.59 -5.18 10.45
C VAL A 49 10.69 -6.51 11.21
N ILE A 50 10.00 -7.55 10.74
CA ILE A 50 10.04 -8.87 11.37
C ILE A 50 11.44 -9.49 11.24
N ALA A 51 12.10 -9.35 10.09
CA ALA A 51 13.46 -9.83 9.91
C ALA A 51 14.46 -9.17 10.89
N HIS A 52 14.38 -7.85 11.08
CA HIS A 52 15.23 -7.14 12.05
C HIS A 52 14.94 -7.53 13.51
N TRP A 53 13.67 -7.77 13.83
CA TRP A 53 13.26 -8.25 15.14
C TRP A 53 13.80 -9.65 15.43
N ASP A 54 13.59 -10.60 14.51
CA ASP A 54 13.99 -12.00 14.69
C ASP A 54 15.53 -12.15 14.71
N ALA A 55 16.25 -11.25 14.04
CA ALA A 55 17.71 -11.22 14.04
C ALA A 55 18.36 -10.53 15.27
N ASP A 56 17.56 -9.96 16.19
CA ASP A 56 18.01 -9.20 17.37
C ASP A 56 19.03 -8.08 17.03
N HIS A 57 18.80 -7.39 15.92
CA HIS A 57 19.62 -6.24 15.52
C HIS A 57 19.31 -5.04 16.42
N LYS A 58 20.04 -4.91 17.54
CA LYS A 58 19.68 -4.00 18.65
C LYS A 58 19.42 -2.55 18.26
N SER A 59 20.14 -1.99 17.29
CA SER A 59 19.94 -0.60 16.86
C SER A 59 18.63 -0.44 16.09
N GLU A 60 18.38 -1.35 15.16
CA GLU A 60 17.19 -1.42 14.32
C GLU A 60 15.95 -1.75 15.15
N VAL A 61 16.06 -2.70 16.09
CA VAL A 61 15.02 -3.00 17.08
C VAL A 61 14.68 -1.74 17.88
N GLY A 62 15.68 -1.00 18.35
CA GLY A 62 15.47 0.28 19.03
C GLY A 62 14.74 1.31 18.17
N GLN A 63 15.08 1.41 16.88
CA GLN A 63 14.40 2.28 15.93
C GLN A 63 12.95 1.86 15.69
N ILE A 64 12.68 0.57 15.53
CA ILE A 64 11.32 0.04 15.33
C ILE A 64 10.46 0.32 16.57
N VAL A 65 10.94 -0.05 17.77
CA VAL A 65 10.22 0.18 19.03
C VAL A 65 9.96 1.66 19.23
N GLY A 66 10.99 2.49 19.09
CA GLY A 66 10.89 3.94 19.26
C GLY A 66 9.91 4.56 18.28
N TRP A 67 9.91 4.12 17.02
CA TRP A 67 8.98 4.61 16.00
C TRP A 67 7.54 4.22 16.32
N ILE A 68 7.28 2.95 16.65
CA ILE A 68 5.92 2.47 16.99
C ILE A 68 5.37 3.25 18.18
N LEU A 69 6.10 3.30 19.29
CA LEU A 69 5.65 3.98 20.50
C LEU A 69 5.47 5.48 20.26
N GLY A 70 6.41 6.12 19.56
CA GLY A 70 6.30 7.53 19.20
C GLY A 70 5.08 7.84 18.34
N PHE A 71 4.74 6.97 17.38
CA PHE A 71 3.57 7.13 16.53
C PHE A 71 2.25 6.97 17.31
N TRP A 72 2.20 6.00 18.23
CA TRP A 72 1.07 5.84 19.15
C TRP A 72 0.91 7.04 20.08
N SER A 73 1.99 7.53 20.70
CA SER A 73 1.96 8.74 21.53
C SER A 73 1.56 9.98 20.73
N ALA A 74 2.01 10.16 19.49
CA ALA A 74 1.56 11.27 18.64
C ALA A 74 0.04 11.20 18.40
N ALA A 75 -0.51 10.00 18.19
CA ALA A 75 -1.94 9.80 18.07
C ALA A 75 -2.70 10.09 19.37
N THR A 76 -2.08 9.91 20.55
CA THR A 76 -2.69 10.28 21.84
C THR A 76 -2.76 11.77 22.08
N TYR A 77 -1.89 12.57 21.45
CA TYR A 77 -2.03 14.02 21.48
C TYR A 77 -3.11 14.52 20.53
N ALA A 78 -3.31 13.83 19.41
CA ALA A 78 -4.31 14.19 18.41
C ALA A 78 -5.75 13.75 18.78
N ARG A 79 -5.89 12.74 19.64
CA ARG A 79 -7.18 12.19 20.12
C ARG A 79 -7.32 12.49 21.61
N GLU A 80 -8.52 12.86 22.06
CA GLU A 80 -8.81 13.28 23.46
C GLU A 80 -8.34 12.27 24.54
N THR A 81 -8.42 12.67 25.82
CA THR A 81 -7.92 11.96 27.01
C THR A 81 -8.23 10.45 27.05
N GLY A 82 -9.38 10.00 26.55
CA GLY A 82 -9.75 8.57 26.56
C GLY A 82 -8.82 7.65 25.75
N PHE A 83 -8.13 8.17 24.73
CA PHE A 83 -7.15 7.38 23.98
C PHE A 83 -5.79 7.33 24.71
N VAL A 84 -5.42 8.36 25.47
CA VAL A 84 -4.26 8.33 26.39
C VAL A 84 -4.47 7.22 27.43
N ASP A 85 -5.63 7.20 28.08
CA ASP A 85 -5.98 6.17 29.07
C ASP A 85 -5.90 4.76 28.47
N THR A 86 -6.36 4.58 27.22
CA THR A 86 -6.28 3.31 26.50
C THR A 86 -4.83 2.88 26.27
N VAL A 87 -3.96 3.78 25.83
CA VAL A 87 -2.54 3.48 25.58
C VAL A 87 -1.79 3.21 26.88
N GLU A 88 -2.06 3.98 27.93
CA GLU A 88 -1.48 3.78 29.26
C GLU A 88 -1.93 2.46 29.90
N GLN A 89 -3.20 2.10 29.73
CA GLN A 89 -3.77 0.85 30.24
C GLN A 89 -3.27 -0.38 29.47
N VAL A 90 -3.15 -0.30 28.15
CA VAL A 90 -2.64 -1.40 27.31
C VAL A 90 -1.14 -1.61 27.53
N GLY A 91 -0.39 -0.52 27.71
CA GLY A 91 1.04 -0.52 27.95
C GLY A 91 1.87 -0.67 26.67
N GLY A 92 3.03 0.02 26.61
CA GLY A 92 3.86 0.10 25.41
C GLY A 92 4.36 -1.26 24.89
N ARG A 93 4.66 -2.21 25.79
CA ARG A 93 5.07 -3.57 25.38
C ARG A 93 3.96 -4.29 24.62
N THR A 94 2.73 -4.25 25.13
CA THR A 94 1.58 -4.90 24.48
C THR A 94 1.28 -4.28 23.11
N ILE A 95 1.33 -2.95 23.00
CA ILE A 95 1.17 -2.24 21.72
C ILE A 95 2.20 -2.71 20.71
N PHE A 96 3.46 -2.80 21.13
CA PHE A 96 4.55 -3.25 20.27
C PHE A 96 4.33 -4.69 19.81
N GLU A 97 4.06 -5.62 20.72
CA GLU A 97 3.84 -7.04 20.42
C GLU A 97 2.66 -7.23 19.45
N GLN A 98 1.53 -6.54 19.70
CA GLN A 98 0.37 -6.57 18.81
C GLN A 98 0.68 -5.99 17.43
N THR A 99 1.54 -4.97 17.36
CA THR A 99 1.95 -4.38 16.09
C THR A 99 2.79 -5.38 15.28
N LEU A 100 3.70 -6.10 15.93
CA LEU A 100 4.47 -7.18 15.28
C LEU A 100 3.56 -8.32 14.81
N ASP A 101 2.62 -8.78 15.63
CA ASP A 101 1.65 -9.82 15.24
C ASP A 101 0.80 -9.39 14.05
N ARG A 102 0.42 -8.11 14.01
CA ARG A 102 -0.29 -7.56 12.86
C ARG A 102 0.59 -7.50 11.62
N CYS A 103 1.86 -7.14 11.76
CA CYS A 103 2.81 -7.17 10.64
C CYS A 103 3.04 -8.59 10.10
N ARG A 104 3.08 -9.63 10.95
CA ARG A 104 3.22 -11.03 10.52
C ARG A 104 2.06 -11.52 9.64
N THR A 105 0.88 -10.94 9.82
CA THR A 105 -0.34 -11.30 9.08
C THR A 105 -0.72 -10.28 8.00
N ALA A 106 0.12 -9.26 7.80
CA ALA A 106 -0.15 -8.21 6.82
C ALA A 106 0.11 -8.71 5.38
N PRO A 107 -0.58 -8.14 4.37
CA PRO A 107 -0.27 -8.42 2.97
C PRO A 107 1.19 -8.11 2.62
N GLU A 108 1.71 -8.78 1.60
CA GLU A 108 3.05 -8.49 1.07
C GLU A 108 3.18 -7.01 0.68
N GLY A 109 4.31 -6.40 1.03
CA GLY A 109 4.58 -4.97 0.82
C GLY A 109 3.82 -4.02 1.76
N ALA A 110 3.08 -4.53 2.75
CA ALA A 110 2.48 -3.67 3.77
C ALA A 110 3.56 -2.96 4.59
N LYS A 111 3.42 -1.64 4.73
CA LYS A 111 4.32 -0.80 5.52
C LYS A 111 3.96 -0.81 7.01
N LEU A 112 4.98 -0.68 7.87
CA LEU A 112 4.77 -0.57 9.33
C LEU A 112 3.82 0.57 9.70
N TYR A 113 3.96 1.72 9.04
CA TYR A 113 3.07 2.86 9.26
C TYR A 113 1.61 2.54 8.96
N VAL A 114 1.33 1.84 7.85
CA VAL A 114 -0.05 1.52 7.45
C VAL A 114 -0.69 0.59 8.48
N VAL A 115 0.05 -0.42 8.93
CA VAL A 115 -0.38 -1.35 9.97
C VAL A 115 -0.66 -0.60 11.28
N THR A 116 0.30 0.20 11.75
CA THR A 116 0.19 0.95 13.00
C THR A 116 -0.98 1.95 12.95
N ARG A 117 -1.12 2.70 11.85
CA ARG A 117 -2.24 3.64 11.65
C ARG A 117 -3.59 2.93 11.65
N SER A 118 -3.68 1.76 11.02
CA SER A 118 -4.89 0.95 11.03
C SER A 118 -5.26 0.48 12.43
N MET A 119 -4.28 0.04 13.23
CA MET A 119 -4.54 -0.36 14.62
C MET A 119 -5.08 0.81 15.45
N ILE A 120 -4.46 1.99 15.35
CA ILE A 120 -4.91 3.21 16.04
C ILE A 120 -6.34 3.57 15.61
N ALA A 121 -6.64 3.56 14.31
CA ALA A 121 -7.99 3.87 13.83
C ALA A 121 -9.08 2.91 14.36
N ASN A 122 -8.70 1.69 14.73
CA ASN A 122 -9.59 0.67 15.28
C ASN A 122 -9.72 0.70 16.82
N THR A 123 -8.99 1.58 17.49
CA THR A 123 -9.21 1.85 18.92
C THR A 123 -10.36 2.87 19.06
N LYS A 124 -11.41 2.44 19.77
CA LYS A 124 -12.61 3.21 20.04
C LYS A 124 -12.49 3.94 21.36
#